data_AF-A0A8T4STQ2-F1
#
_entry.id   AF-A0A8T4STQ2-F1
#
_cell.length_a   1.000
_cell.length_b   1.000
_cell.length_c   1.000
_cell.angle_alpha   90.00
_cell.angle_beta   90.00
_cell.angle_gamma   90.00
#
_symmetry.space_group_name_H-M   'P 1'
#
loop_
_entity.id
_entity.type
_entity.pdbx_description
1 polymer ?
#
loop_
_entity_poly.entity_id
_entity_poly.type
_entity_poly.pdbx_seq_one_letter_code
_entity_poly.pdbx_strand_id
1 'polypeptide(L)'
;MHPKLNKTIIVLHIMAVIYFLIVLAVIVFLISFSLIVDEMEPEIPLTFLKITALFTVLLSIASGVFIEIVIKNLKNNKFWAWVAAVIICGLYIPSLFIILGIIGLKGLLDKEVRKEFIIKS
;
A
#
# COMPACT_ATOMS: atom_id res chain seq x y z
N MET A 1 18.26 -4.47 14.27
CA MET A 1 17.22 -4.83 13.28
C MET A 1 17.88 -5.64 12.19
N HIS A 2 17.33 -6.80 11.83
CA HIS A 2 17.98 -7.70 10.87
C HIS A 2 18.10 -7.02 9.48
N PRO A 3 19.27 -7.04 8.81
CA PRO A 3 19.47 -6.34 7.54
C PRO A 3 18.52 -6.80 6.42
N LYS A 4 18.01 -8.04 6.50
CA LYS A 4 17.02 -8.57 5.55
C LYS A 4 15.63 -7.93 5.74
N LEU A 5 15.28 -7.57 6.97
CA LEU A 5 14.02 -6.89 7.30
C LEU A 5 14.01 -5.43 6.82
N ASN A 6 15.18 -4.78 6.75
CA ASN A 6 15.29 -3.43 6.20
C ASN A 6 14.82 -3.35 4.74
N LYS A 7 15.13 -4.38 3.92
CA LYS A 7 14.68 -4.43 2.52
C LYS A 7 13.15 -4.51 2.43
N THR A 8 12.52 -5.35 3.25
CA THR A 8 11.06 -5.42 3.35
C THR A 8 10.46 -4.08 3.76
N ILE A 9 11.06 -3.39 4.73
CA ILE A 9 10.54 -2.09 5.19
C ILE A 9 10.61 -1.04 4.10
N ILE A 10 11.72 -0.98 3.35
CA ILE A 10 11.86 -0.06 2.21
C ILE A 10 10.78 -0.36 1.17
N VAL A 11 10.55 -1.63 0.85
CA VAL A 11 9.49 -2.06 -0.07
C VAL A 11 8.11 -1.59 0.42
N LEU A 12 7.77 -1.85 1.68
CA LEU A 12 6.50 -1.43 2.25
C LEU A 12 6.34 0.09 2.26
N HIS A 13 7.41 0.84 2.53
CA HIS A 13 7.36 2.29 2.51
C HIS A 13 7.14 2.84 1.09
N ILE A 14 7.80 2.25 0.07
CA ILE A 14 7.53 2.57 -1.34
C ILE A 14 6.05 2.32 -1.66
N MET A 15 5.47 1.21 -1.19
CA MET A 15 4.05 0.91 -1.40
C MET A 15 3.13 1.94 -0.72
N ALA A 16 3.43 2.35 0.50
CA ALA A 16 2.69 3.40 1.19
C ALA A 16 2.74 4.72 0.40
N VAL A 17 3.93 5.11 -0.08
CA VAL A 17 4.11 6.30 -0.92
C VAL A 17 3.28 6.20 -2.21
N ILE A 18 3.25 5.05 -2.86
CA ILE A 18 2.44 4.84 -4.07
C ILE A 18 0.96 5.08 -3.78
N TYR A 19 0.41 4.59 -2.66
CA TYR A 19 -0.98 4.87 -2.31
C TYR A 19 -1.25 6.37 -2.09
N PHE A 20 -0.32 7.11 -1.48
CA PHE A 20 -0.46 8.56 -1.36
C PHE A 20 -0.35 9.27 -2.72
N LEU A 21 0.49 8.78 -3.63
CA LEU A 21 0.56 9.31 -5.00
C LEU A 21 -0.73 9.04 -5.78
N ILE A 22 -1.39 7.90 -5.57
CA ILE A 22 -2.70 7.61 -6.16
C ILE A 22 -3.73 8.62 -5.67
N VAL A 23 -3.75 8.94 -4.37
CA VAL A 23 -4.64 9.97 -3.80
C VAL A 23 -4.40 11.32 -4.49
N LEU A 24 -3.13 11.74 -4.61
CA LEU A 24 -2.77 12.99 -5.28
C LEU A 24 -3.21 12.97 -6.75
N ALA A 25 -2.98 11.87 -7.48
CA ALA A 25 -3.37 11.73 -8.87
C ALA A 25 -4.89 11.82 -9.06
N VAL A 26 -5.67 11.20 -8.19
CA VAL A 26 -7.14 11.27 -8.25
C VAL A 26 -7.63 12.69 -7.96
N ILE A 27 -7.04 13.40 -6.99
CA ILE A 27 -7.39 14.80 -6.69
C ILE A 27 -7.09 15.70 -7.90
N VAL A 28 -5.89 15.59 -8.48
CA VAL A 28 -5.50 16.34 -9.68
C VAL A 28 -6.44 16.04 -10.84
N PHE A 29 -6.74 14.76 -11.07
CA PHE A 29 -7.67 14.33 -12.10
C PHE A 29 -9.06 14.95 -11.91
N LEU A 30 -9.62 14.94 -10.70
CA LEU A 30 -10.93 15.54 -10.41
C LEU A 30 -10.95 17.06 -10.64
N ILE A 31 -9.88 17.76 -10.26
CA ILE A 31 -9.76 19.22 -10.47
C ILE A 31 -9.67 19.51 -11.96
N SER A 32 -8.76 18.84 -12.69
CA SER A 32 -8.59 19.03 -14.13
C SER A 32 -9.86 18.68 -14.90
N PHE A 33 -10.54 17.60 -14.53
CA PHE A 33 -11.79 17.19 -15.14
C PHE A 33 -12.89 18.23 -14.91
N SER A 34 -13.00 18.77 -13.70
CA SER A 34 -13.99 19.81 -13.38
C SER A 34 -13.78 21.12 -14.15
N LEU A 35 -12.55 21.40 -14.63
CA LEU A 35 -12.25 22.59 -15.43
C LEU A 35 -12.57 22.42 -16.93
N ILE A 36 -12.68 21.18 -17.40
CA ILE A 36 -12.85 20.85 -18.83
C ILE A 36 -14.30 20.46 -19.15
N VAL A 37 -15.07 20.00 -18.15
CA VAL A 37 -16.41 19.43 -18.32
C VAL A 37 -17.49 20.41 -18.80
N ASP A 38 -17.28 21.73 -18.72
CA ASP A 38 -18.28 22.71 -19.19
C ASP A 38 -18.56 22.62 -20.71
N GLU A 39 -17.71 21.93 -21.48
CA GLU A 39 -17.85 21.81 -22.95
C GLU A 39 -18.27 20.43 -23.46
N MET A 40 -18.43 19.42 -22.59
CA MET A 40 -18.70 18.03 -23.02
C MET A 40 -19.83 17.37 -22.22
N GLU A 41 -20.86 16.84 -22.90
CA GLU A 41 -21.82 15.92 -22.28
C GLU A 41 -21.07 14.61 -21.90
N PRO A 42 -20.94 14.28 -20.61
CA PRO A 42 -20.14 13.13 -20.21
C PRO A 42 -20.91 11.83 -20.45
N GLU A 43 -20.28 10.87 -21.14
CA GLU A 43 -20.83 9.51 -21.35
C GLU A 43 -21.07 8.75 -20.04
N ILE A 44 -20.31 9.10 -18.99
CA ILE A 44 -20.41 8.51 -17.65
C ILE A 44 -21.09 9.52 -16.71
N PRO A 45 -22.08 9.10 -15.90
CA PRO A 45 -22.70 9.99 -14.93
C PRO A 45 -21.65 10.60 -14.00
N LEU A 46 -21.57 11.93 -13.94
CA LEU A 46 -20.62 12.66 -13.10
C LEU A 46 -20.69 12.21 -11.63
N THR A 47 -21.89 11.84 -11.16
CA THR A 47 -22.12 11.27 -9.83
C THR A 47 -21.37 9.96 -9.61
N PHE A 48 -21.38 9.06 -10.60
CA PHE A 48 -20.67 7.78 -10.52
C PHE A 48 -19.15 7.99 -10.44
N LEU A 49 -18.62 8.91 -11.24
CA LEU A 49 -17.20 9.27 -11.20
C LEU A 49 -16.79 9.83 -9.83
N LYS A 50 -17.60 10.73 -9.25
CA LYS A 50 -17.33 11.32 -7.93
C LYS A 50 -17.34 10.27 -6.81
N ILE A 51 -18.30 9.34 -6.83
CA ILE A 51 -18.40 8.26 -5.82
C ILE A 51 -17.21 7.30 -5.92
N THR A 52 -16.86 6.88 -7.13
CA THR A 52 -15.72 5.97 -7.36
C THR A 52 -14.39 6.64 -6.98
N ALA A 53 -14.22 7.93 -7.28
CA ALA A 53 -13.04 8.69 -6.87
C ALA A 53 -12.95 8.82 -5.34
N LEU A 54 -14.06 9.15 -4.66
CA LEU A 54 -14.10 9.23 -3.19
C LEU A 54 -13.72 7.89 -2.54
N PHE A 55 -14.31 6.79 -3.03
CA PHE A 55 -14.01 5.45 -2.53
C PHE A 55 -12.52 5.11 -2.74
N THR A 56 -11.98 5.42 -3.91
CA THR A 56 -10.56 5.18 -4.24
C THR A 56 -9.63 5.97 -3.33
N VAL A 57 -9.93 7.24 -3.06
CA VAL A 57 -9.15 8.09 -2.15
C VAL A 57 -9.18 7.53 -0.73
N LEU A 58 -10.36 7.22 -0.20
CA LEU A 58 -10.49 6.69 1.16
C LEU A 58 -9.77 5.36 1.32
N LEU A 59 -9.93 4.44 0.37
CA LEU A 59 -9.28 3.13 0.40
C LEU A 59 -7.75 3.26 0.30
N SER A 60 -7.26 4.19 -0.54
CA SER A 60 -5.83 4.43 -0.72
C SER A 60 -5.20 5.05 0.54
N ILE A 61 -5.84 6.05 1.16
CA ILE A 61 -5.40 6.61 2.44
C ILE A 61 -5.38 5.53 3.53
N ALA A 62 -6.47 4.77 3.66
CA ALA A 62 -6.55 3.71 4.66
C ALA A 62 -5.46 2.66 4.46
N SER A 63 -5.19 2.25 3.22
CA SER A 63 -4.14 1.28 2.88
C SER A 63 -2.74 1.82 3.18
N GLY A 64 -2.44 3.07 2.79
CA GLY A 64 -1.15 3.70 3.07
C GLY A 64 -0.89 3.84 4.57
N VAL A 65 -1.88 4.30 5.34
CA VAL A 65 -1.78 4.42 6.81
C VAL A 65 -1.63 3.04 7.47
N PHE A 66 -2.39 2.04 7.03
CA PHE A 66 -2.28 0.68 7.55
C PHE A 66 -0.88 0.11 7.34
N ILE A 67 -0.27 0.33 6.16
CA ILE A 67 1.10 -0.11 5.90
C ILE A 67 2.10 0.57 6.84
N GLU A 68 1.98 1.87 7.10
CA GLU A 68 2.85 2.57 8.05
C GLU A 68 2.69 2.03 9.48
N ILE A 69 1.47 1.68 9.88
CA ILE A 69 1.21 1.00 11.16
C ILE A 69 1.91 -0.36 11.19
N VAL A 70 1.83 -1.15 10.11
CA VAL A 70 2.52 -2.44 9.99
C VAL A 70 4.04 -2.24 10.08
N ILE A 71 4.62 -1.26 9.39
CA ILE A 71 6.06 -0.94 9.45
C ILE A 71 6.48 -0.58 10.88
N LYS A 72 5.71 0.27 11.56
CA LYS A 72 5.97 0.65 12.96
C LYS A 72 5.98 -0.57 13.88
N ASN A 73 5.04 -1.49 13.68
CA ASN A 73 4.93 -2.69 14.53
C ASN A 73 5.91 -3.81 14.14
N LEU A 74 6.34 -3.88 12.88
CA LEU A 74 7.46 -4.71 12.44
C LEU A 74 8.75 -4.29 13.15
N LYS A 75 9.02 -2.98 13.26
CA LYS A 75 10.17 -2.45 14.02
C LYS A 75 10.12 -2.82 15.51
N ASN A 76 8.91 -2.98 16.05
CA ASN A 76 8.67 -3.42 17.43
C ASN A 76 8.61 -4.95 17.59
N ASN A 77 8.94 -5.72 16.54
CA ASN A 77 8.94 -7.18 16.53
C ASN A 77 7.59 -7.83 16.89
N LYS A 78 6.47 -7.18 16.54
CA LYS A 78 5.13 -7.73 16.82
C LYS A 78 4.77 -8.81 15.78
N PHE A 79 4.37 -9.99 16.26
CA PHE A 79 4.02 -11.13 15.39
C PHE A 79 2.89 -10.83 14.40
N TRP A 80 1.80 -10.18 14.87
CA TRP A 80 0.68 -9.82 13.99
C TRP A 80 1.09 -8.89 12.84
N ALA A 81 2.09 -8.03 13.05
CA ALA A 81 2.61 -7.15 12.01
C ALA A 81 3.46 -7.92 10.98
N TRP A 82 4.17 -8.96 11.42
CA TRP A 82 4.85 -9.88 10.51
C TRP A 82 3.85 -10.62 9.62
N VAL A 83 2.78 -11.17 10.20
CA VAL A 83 1.70 -11.83 9.44
C VAL A 83 1.05 -10.85 8.44
N ALA A 84 0.69 -9.65 8.90
CA ALA A 84 0.11 -8.62 8.03
C ALA A 84 1.06 -8.26 6.87
N ALA A 85 2.35 -8.11 7.12
CA ALA A 85 3.33 -7.80 6.09
C ALA A 85 3.48 -8.93 5.06
N VAL A 86 3.42 -10.19 5.49
CA VAL A 86 3.42 -11.35 4.57
C VAL A 86 2.18 -11.32 3.68
N ILE A 87 1.00 -11.07 4.24
CA ILE A 87 -0.25 -10.97 3.49
C ILE A 87 -0.19 -9.81 2.49
N ILE A 88 0.23 -8.63 2.92
CA ILE A 88 0.39 -7.45 2.06
C ILE A 88 1.33 -7.77 0.88
N CYS A 89 2.51 -8.33 1.16
CA CYS A 89 3.46 -8.68 0.10
C CYS A 89 2.92 -9.78 -0.84
N GLY A 90 2.13 -10.72 -0.30
CA GLY A 90 1.44 -11.75 -1.09
C GLY A 90 0.38 -11.16 -2.02
N LEU A 91 -0.41 -10.19 -1.54
CA LEU A 91 -1.41 -9.47 -2.36
C LEU A 91 -0.77 -8.67 -3.50
N TYR A 92 0.50 -8.29 -3.38
CA TYR A 92 1.22 -7.60 -4.45
C TYR A 92 1.75 -8.53 -5.55
N ILE A 93 1.79 -9.85 -5.35
CA ILE A 93 2.23 -10.79 -6.39
C ILE A 93 1.34 -10.73 -7.65
N PRO A 94 0.00 -10.79 -7.55
CA PRO A 94 -0.87 -10.67 -8.73
C PRO A 94 -0.98 -9.24 -9.29
N SER A 95 -0.25 -8.27 -8.71
CA SER A 95 -0.32 -6.87 -9.10
C SER A 95 0.86 -6.45 -9.99
N LEU A 96 0.81 -5.22 -10.51
CA LEU A 96 1.94 -4.58 -11.22
C LEU A 96 3.22 -4.49 -10.36
N PHE A 97 3.11 -4.71 -9.05
CA PHE A 97 4.20 -4.62 -8.08
C PHE A 97 4.80 -5.99 -7.69
N ILE A 98 4.68 -7.00 -8.55
CA ILE A 98 5.17 -8.36 -8.29
C ILE A 98 6.62 -8.42 -7.79
N ILE A 99 7.53 -7.65 -8.41
CA ILE A 99 8.95 -7.61 -8.05
C ILE A 99 9.12 -7.15 -6.60
N LEU A 100 8.36 -6.12 -6.20
CA LEU A 100 8.40 -5.57 -4.85
C LEU A 100 7.81 -6.56 -3.84
N GLY A 101 6.69 -7.21 -4.20
CA GLY A 101 6.10 -8.29 -3.39
C GLY A 101 7.08 -9.44 -3.11
N ILE A 102 7.80 -9.91 -4.14
CA ILE A 102 8.80 -10.98 -3.99
C ILE A 102 9.97 -10.56 -3.09
N ILE A 103 10.50 -9.35 -3.29
CA ILE A 103 11.60 -8.81 -2.46
C ILE A 103 11.18 -8.70 -1.00
N GLY A 104 9.96 -8.19 -0.75
CA GLY A 104 9.38 -8.08 0.59
C GLY A 104 9.22 -9.43 1.28
N LEU A 105 8.66 -10.41 0.57
CA LEU A 105 8.47 -11.79 1.08
C LEU A 105 9.80 -12.48 1.38
N LYS A 106 10.81 -12.31 0.52
CA LYS A 106 12.13 -12.92 0.73
C LYS A 106 12.77 -12.46 2.04
N GLY A 107 12.55 -11.20 2.44
CA GLY A 107 13.00 -10.69 3.74
C GLY A 107 12.19 -11.24 4.92
N LEU A 108 10.86 -11.33 4.77
CA LEU A 108 9.95 -11.77 5.84
C LEU A 108 9.99 -13.28 6.12
N LEU A 109 10.22 -14.09 5.09
CA LEU A 109 10.24 -15.56 5.18
C LEU A 109 11.62 -16.13 5.51
N ASP A 110 12.64 -15.27 5.65
CA ASP A 110 13.97 -15.69 6.06
C ASP A 110 13.93 -16.38 7.43
N LYS A 111 14.65 -17.50 7.58
CA LYS A 111 14.61 -18.32 8.79
C LYS A 111 15.03 -17.54 10.04
N GLU A 112 15.98 -16.62 9.92
CA GLU A 112 16.48 -15.83 11.05
C GLU A 112 15.44 -14.79 11.46
N VAL A 113 14.88 -14.07 10.49
CA VAL A 113 13.83 -13.07 10.70
C VAL A 113 12.59 -13.72 11.30
N ARG A 114 12.13 -14.85 10.76
CA ARG A 114 10.95 -15.56 11.25
C ARG A 114 11.09 -15.99 12.71
N LYS A 115 12.27 -16.45 13.11
CA LYS A 115 12.53 -16.84 14.51
C LYS A 115 12.39 -15.65 15.47
N GLU A 116 12.81 -14.45 15.07
CA GLU A 116 12.67 -13.25 15.90
C GLU A 116 11.21 -12.92 16.23
N PHE A 117 10.28 -13.16 15.30
CA PHE A 117 8.86 -12.88 15.49
C PHE A 117 8.09 -14.00 16.19
N ILE A 118 8.49 -15.26 16.03
CA ILE A 118 7.82 -16.40 16.67
C ILE A 118 8.26 -16.56 18.13
N ILE A 119 9.54 -16.34 18.45
CA ILE A 119 10.07 -16.56 19.80
C ILE A 119 9.67 -15.43 20.77
N LYS A 120 9.38 -14.22 20.25
CA LYS A 120 9.00 -13.04 21.05
C LYS A 120 7.48 -12.81 21.11
N SER A 121 6.65 -13.67 20.52
CA SER A 121 5.18 -13.57 20.57
C SER A 121 4.62 -14.26 21.80
#